data_AF-A0A3B9YEY6-F1
#
_entry.id   AF-A0A3B9YEY6-F1
#
_cell.length_a   1.000
_cell.length_b   1.000
_cell.length_c   1.000
_cell.angle_alpha   90.00
_cell.angle_beta   90.00
_cell.angle_gamma   90.00
#
_symmetry.space_group_name_H-M   'P 1'
#
loop_
_entity.id
_entity.type
_entity.pdbx_description
1 polymer ?
#
loop_
_entity_poly.entity_id
_entity_poly.type
_entity_poly.pdbx_seq_one_letter_code
_entity_poly.pdbx_strand_id
1 'polypeptide(L)'
;MSLLLTALLLLAAPASAAPPAPPVPAPAPALQEKPASVPELKKRIHEVQLEIRRARYALRKAQGKKDEPAAKLAQKRLDLAKAALKKLRSELRKKLAEEKR
;
A
#
# COMPACT_ATOMS: atom_id res chain seq x y z
N MET A 1 52.08 39.63 27.39
CA MET A 1 52.45 38.93 28.63
C MET A 1 51.55 37.72 28.76
N SER A 2 52.14 36.56 28.54
CA SER A 2 51.55 35.25 28.81
C SER A 2 51.10 35.15 30.27
N LEU A 3 50.18 34.22 30.53
CA LEU A 3 50.20 33.17 31.56
C LEU A 3 48.73 32.87 31.96
N LEU A 4 48.23 31.66 31.66
CA LEU A 4 48.07 30.53 32.60
C LEU A 4 47.10 30.89 33.74
N LEU A 5 46.13 30.10 34.19
CA LEU A 5 45.79 28.68 34.08
C LEU A 5 44.49 28.53 34.91
N THR A 6 43.65 27.53 34.62
CA THR A 6 42.78 26.78 35.57
C THR A 6 41.68 27.57 36.34
N ALA A 7 40.44 27.10 36.55
CA ALA A 7 39.99 25.74 36.82
C ALA A 7 38.45 25.66 36.77
N LEU A 8 37.96 24.42 36.63
CA LEU A 8 36.72 23.87 37.23
C LEU A 8 35.39 24.58 36.85
N LEU A 9 34.59 24.13 35.89
CA LEU A 9 34.01 22.79 35.70
C LEU A 9 33.13 22.35 36.87
N LEU A 10 31.86 22.77 36.85
CA LEU A 10 30.76 22.01 37.45
C LEU A 10 29.48 22.22 36.62
N LEU A 11 29.34 21.29 35.68
CA LEU A 11 28.23 21.08 34.78
C LEU A 11 27.20 20.21 35.51
N ALA A 12 26.02 20.75 35.79
CA ALA A 12 24.92 19.99 36.36
C ALA A 12 23.64 20.29 35.57
N ALA A 13 23.33 19.45 34.58
CA ALA A 13 22.04 19.34 33.91
C ALA A 13 21.97 17.99 33.19
N PRO A 14 20.77 17.51 32.83
CA PRO A 14 20.05 16.44 33.51
C PRO A 14 20.25 15.07 32.86
N ALA A 15 19.95 14.02 33.64
CA ALA A 15 19.86 12.65 33.18
C ALA A 15 19.00 12.57 31.91
N SER A 16 19.67 12.27 30.79
CA SER A 16 19.07 11.99 29.50
C SER A 16 18.26 10.70 29.61
N ALA A 17 16.94 10.83 29.64
CA ALA A 17 16.03 9.71 29.50
C ALA A 17 16.23 9.11 28.10
N ALA A 18 16.73 7.87 28.05
CA ALA A 18 16.90 7.12 26.81
C ALA A 18 15.55 6.98 26.09
N PRO A 19 15.48 7.23 24.76
CA PRO A 19 14.26 6.98 24.01
C PRO A 19 13.99 5.46 23.97
N PRO A 20 12.74 5.01 24.17
CA PRO A 20 12.38 3.61 23.99
C PRO A 20 12.61 3.21 22.53
N ALA A 21 13.29 2.07 22.33
CA ALA A 21 13.52 1.49 21.02
C ALA A 21 12.20 1.32 20.25
N PRO A 22 12.16 1.59 18.94
CA PRO A 22 10.97 1.39 18.14
C PRO A 22 10.57 -0.09 18.19
N PRO A 23 9.27 -0.42 18.35
CA PRO A 23 8.81 -1.80 18.29
C PRO A 23 9.16 -2.35 16.91
N VAL A 24 9.93 -3.44 16.88
CA VAL A 24 10.19 -4.21 15.66
C VAL A 24 8.82 -4.57 15.06
N PRO A 25 8.52 -4.22 13.80
CA PRO A 25 7.28 -4.64 13.19
C PRO A 25 7.29 -6.16 13.11
N ALA A 26 6.32 -6.79 13.78
CA ALA A 26 6.09 -8.23 13.70
C ALA A 26 6.04 -8.65 12.22
N PRO A 27 6.62 -9.81 11.84
CA PRO A 27 6.54 -10.30 10.47
C PRO A 27 5.07 -10.36 10.06
N ALA A 28 4.77 -9.73 8.92
CA ALA A 28 3.43 -9.67 8.35
C ALA A 28 2.78 -11.06 8.37
N PRO A 29 1.52 -11.20 8.80
CA PRO A 29 0.86 -12.49 8.79
C PRO A 29 0.88 -13.02 7.36
N ALA A 30 1.53 -14.17 7.17
CA ALA A 30 1.45 -14.93 5.94
C ALA A 30 -0.04 -15.09 5.61
N LEU A 31 -0.48 -14.40 4.55
CA LEU A 31 -1.82 -14.49 4.02
C LEU A 31 -2.04 -15.94 3.64
N GLN A 32 -2.69 -16.69 4.55
CA GLN A 32 -3.14 -18.04 4.31
C GLN A 32 -3.90 -18.04 2.98
N GLU A 33 -3.43 -18.85 2.03
CA GLU A 33 -4.08 -19.13 0.75
C GLU A 33 -5.35 -19.96 0.98
N LYS A 34 -6.28 -19.44 1.78
CA LYS A 34 -7.62 -20.00 1.90
C LYS A 34 -8.27 -19.87 0.51
N PRO A 35 -8.84 -20.96 -0.04
CA PRO A 35 -9.52 -20.87 -1.32
C PRO A 35 -10.58 -19.78 -1.22
N ALA A 36 -10.44 -18.74 -2.05
CA ALA A 36 -11.22 -17.52 -1.92
C ALA A 36 -12.71 -17.85 -1.93
N SER A 37 -13.36 -17.56 -0.80
CA SER A 37 -14.80 -17.79 -0.65
C SER A 37 -15.59 -16.85 -1.57
N VAL A 38 -16.83 -17.21 -1.95
CA VAL A 38 -17.71 -16.33 -2.75
C VAL A 38 -17.81 -14.91 -2.18
N PRO A 39 -18.01 -14.68 -0.85
CA PRO A 39 -18.01 -13.32 -0.30
C PRO A 39 -16.66 -12.60 -0.45
N GLU A 40 -15.54 -13.30 -0.31
CA GLU A 40 -14.21 -12.71 -0.54
C GLU A 40 -14.00 -12.33 -2.01
N LEU A 41 -14.42 -13.18 -2.96
CA LEU A 41 -14.36 -12.87 -4.39
C LEU A 41 -15.21 -11.64 -4.72
N LYS A 42 -16.39 -11.49 -4.11
CA LYS A 42 -17.21 -10.27 -4.27
C LYS A 42 -16.50 -9.02 -3.74
N LYS A 43 -15.86 -9.11 -2.58
CA LYS A 43 -15.06 -8.01 -2.01
C LYS A 43 -13.89 -7.61 -2.93
N ARG A 44 -13.10 -8.59 -3.38
CA ARG A 44 -11.99 -8.37 -4.32
C ARG A 44 -12.47 -7.75 -5.64
N ILE A 45 -13.60 -8.22 -6.17
CA ILE A 45 -14.22 -7.63 -7.37
C ILE A 45 -14.56 -6.15 -7.13
N HIS A 46 -15.13 -5.82 -5.97
CA HIS A 46 -15.47 -4.44 -5.63
C HIS A 46 -14.20 -3.57 -5.52
N GLU A 47 -13.16 -4.05 -4.86
CA GLU A 47 -11.86 -3.35 -4.75
C GLU A 47 -11.26 -3.06 -6.12
N VAL A 48 -11.22 -4.07 -7.00
CA VAL A 48 -10.71 -3.90 -8.37
C VAL A 48 -11.58 -2.92 -9.18
N GLN A 49 -12.89 -2.86 -8.96
CA GLN A 49 -13.74 -1.85 -9.59
C GLN A 49 -13.41 -0.42 -9.11
N LEU A 50 -13.09 -0.25 -7.83
CA LEU A 50 -12.61 1.03 -7.30
C LEU A 50 -11.26 1.41 -7.91
N GLU A 51 -10.35 0.46 -8.07
CA GLU A 51 -9.07 0.68 -8.75
C GLU A 51 -9.25 1.10 -10.21
N ILE A 52 -10.15 0.45 -10.95
CA ILE A 52 -10.50 0.85 -12.32
C ILE A 52 -11.00 2.30 -12.33
N ARG A 53 -11.87 2.67 -11.37
CA ARG A 53 -12.39 4.04 -11.26
C ARG A 53 -11.25 5.04 -10.98
N ARG A 54 -10.34 4.71 -10.07
CA ARG A 54 -9.15 5.53 -9.74
C ARG A 54 -8.21 5.67 -10.95
N ALA A 55 -7.93 4.58 -11.65
CA ALA A 55 -7.07 4.59 -12.84
C ALA A 55 -7.67 5.40 -13.98
N ARG A 56 -9.00 5.32 -14.22
CA ARG A 56 -9.70 6.17 -15.19
C ARG A 56 -9.63 7.65 -14.83
N TYR A 57 -9.76 7.98 -13.54
CA TYR A 57 -9.61 9.36 -13.09
C TYR A 57 -8.17 9.86 -13.29
N ALA A 58 -7.17 9.08 -12.89
CA ALA A 58 -5.76 9.42 -13.07
C ALA A 58 -5.41 9.61 -14.55
N LEU A 59 -5.91 8.74 -15.42
CA LEU A 59 -5.73 8.85 -16.87
C LEU A 59 -6.32 10.14 -17.43
N ARG A 60 -7.58 10.46 -17.08
CA ARG A 60 -8.20 11.72 -17.50
C ARG A 60 -7.45 12.94 -16.99
N LYS A 61 -6.98 12.90 -15.74
CA LYS A 61 -6.19 13.98 -15.14
C LYS A 61 -4.85 14.16 -15.85
N ALA A 62 -4.16 13.08 -16.17
CA ALA A 62 -2.90 13.10 -16.91
C ALA A 62 -3.09 13.64 -18.34
N GLN A 63 -4.12 13.17 -19.04
CA GLN A 63 -4.49 13.68 -20.38
C GLN A 63 -4.84 15.16 -20.36
N GLY A 64 -5.62 15.62 -19.37
CA GLY A 64 -5.95 17.04 -19.22
C GLY A 64 -4.73 17.92 -18.97
N LYS A 65 -3.68 17.36 -18.36
CA LYS A 65 -2.38 18.01 -18.17
C LYS A 65 -1.39 17.79 -19.32
N LYS A 66 -1.77 17.02 -20.36
CA LYS A 66 -0.89 16.58 -21.45
C LYS A 66 0.38 15.85 -20.95
N ASP A 67 0.26 15.16 -19.82
CA ASP A 67 1.33 14.37 -19.21
C ASP A 67 1.28 12.93 -19.76
N GLU A 68 2.01 12.73 -20.86
CA GLU A 68 2.13 11.45 -21.57
C GLU A 68 2.65 10.29 -20.70
N PRO A 69 3.75 10.42 -19.91
CA PRO A 69 4.23 9.31 -19.09
C PRO A 69 3.21 8.92 -18.01
N ALA A 70 2.56 9.89 -17.36
CA ALA A 70 1.52 9.60 -16.38
C ALA A 70 0.29 8.94 -17.03
N ALA A 71 -0.09 9.37 -18.23
CA ALA A 71 -1.20 8.77 -18.98
C ALA A 71 -0.93 7.31 -19.34
N LYS A 72 0.28 7.00 -19.84
CA LYS A 72 0.70 5.62 -20.15
C LYS A 72 0.70 4.73 -18.91
N LEU A 73 1.19 5.22 -17.76
CA LEU A 73 1.16 4.47 -16.51
C LEU A 73 -0.27 4.23 -16.02
N ALA A 74 -1.13 5.24 -16.06
CA ALA A 74 -2.53 5.10 -15.68
C ALA A 74 -3.28 4.13 -16.59
N GLN A 75 -2.99 4.14 -17.90
CA GLN A 75 -3.54 3.19 -18.87
C GLN A 75 -3.12 1.76 -18.55
N LYS A 76 -1.82 1.50 -18.30
CA LYS A 76 -1.34 0.18 -17.90
C LYS A 76 -2.03 -0.34 -16.64
N ARG A 77 -2.16 0.51 -15.61
CA ARG A 77 -2.89 0.17 -14.37
C ARG A 77 -4.35 -0.20 -14.64
N LEU A 78 -5.00 0.57 -15.50
CA LEU A 78 -6.39 0.32 -15.90
C LEU A 78 -6.53 -1.02 -16.61
N ASP A 79 -5.62 -1.36 -17.52
CA ASP A 79 -5.65 -2.63 -18.27
C ASP A 79 -5.40 -3.83 -17.38
N LEU A 80 -4.43 -3.75 -16.46
CA LEU A 80 -4.18 -4.78 -15.46
C LEU A 80 -5.39 -4.99 -14.54
N ALA A 81 -6.01 -3.91 -14.06
CA ALA A 81 -7.20 -4.01 -13.20
C ALA A 81 -8.40 -4.62 -13.95
N LYS A 82 -8.60 -4.29 -15.23
CA LYS A 82 -9.63 -4.94 -16.07
C LYS A 82 -9.35 -6.44 -16.26
N ALA A 83 -8.11 -6.82 -16.49
CA ALA A 83 -7.72 -8.21 -16.63
C ALA A 83 -7.98 -8.98 -15.31
N ALA A 84 -7.61 -8.40 -14.17
CA ALA A 84 -7.90 -8.96 -12.84
C ALA A 84 -9.42 -9.11 -12.61
N LEU A 85 -10.21 -8.10 -12.94
CA LEU A 85 -11.67 -8.15 -12.83
C LEU A 85 -12.27 -9.30 -13.64
N LYS A 86 -11.76 -9.54 -14.86
CA LYS A 86 -12.20 -10.65 -15.72
C LYS A 86 -11.92 -12.01 -15.06
N LYS A 87 -10.72 -12.19 -14.50
CA LYS A 87 -10.32 -13.42 -13.79
C LYS A 87 -11.22 -13.67 -12.57
N LEU A 88 -11.35 -12.68 -11.68
CA LEU A 88 -12.16 -12.79 -10.47
C LEU A 88 -13.64 -13.09 -10.78
N ARG A 89 -14.21 -12.47 -11.82
CA ARG A 89 -15.58 -12.78 -12.26
C ARG A 89 -15.71 -14.20 -12.77
N SER A 90 -14.71 -14.73 -13.45
CA SER A 90 -14.74 -16.12 -13.92
C SER A 90 -14.66 -17.11 -12.77
N GLU A 91 -13.83 -16.83 -11.76
CA GLU A 91 -13.73 -17.63 -10.52
C GLU A 91 -15.04 -17.61 -9.73
N LEU A 92 -15.64 -16.42 -9.57
CA LEU A 92 -16.93 -16.26 -8.91
C LEU A 92 -18.00 -17.12 -9.58
N ARG A 93 -18.06 -17.13 -10.93
CA ARG A 93 -19.03 -17.95 -11.67
C ARG A 93 -18.81 -19.44 -11.45
N LYS A 94 -17.55 -19.90 -11.43
CA LYS A 94 -17.22 -21.30 -11.16
C LYS A 94 -17.67 -21.71 -9.76
N LYS A 95 -17.35 -20.89 -8.75
CA LYS A 95 -17.76 -21.14 -7.37
C LYS A 95 -19.27 -21.19 -7.19
N LEU A 96 -19.99 -20.25 -7.80
CA LEU A 96 -21.46 -20.24 -7.78
C LEU A 96 -22.08 -21.43 -8.53
N ALA A 97 -21.37 -22.03 -9.49
CA ALA A 97 -21.81 -23.23 -10.18
C ALA A 97 -21.50 -24.51 -9.37
N GLU A 98 -20.36 -24.54 -8.67
CA GLU A 98 -20.00 -25.59 -7.71
C GLU A 98 -21.01 -25.66 -6.55
N GLU A 99 -21.41 -24.52 -5.97
CA GLU A 99 -22.39 -24.46 -4.88
C GLU A 99 -23.81 -24.92 -5.28
N LYS A 100 -24.12 -24.97 -6.58
CA LYS A 100 -25.43 -25.36 -7.11
C LYS A 100 -25.53 -26.84 -7.52
N ARG A 101 -24.40 -27.55 -7.50
CA ARG A 101 -24.33 -28.99 -7.81
C ARG A 101 -24.44 -29.80 -6.54
#